data_AF-A0A965G8J9-F1
#
_entry.id   AF-A0A965G8J9-F1
#
_cell.length_a   1.000
_cell.length_b   1.000
_cell.length_c   1.000
_cell.angle_alpha   90.00
_cell.angle_beta   90.00
_cell.angle_gamma   90.00
#
_symmetry.space_group_name_H-M   'P 1'
#
loop_
_entity.id
_entity.type
_entity.pdbx_description
1 polymer ?
#
loop_
_entity_poly.entity_id
_entity_poly.type
_entity_poly.pdbx_seq_one_letter_code
_entity_poly.pdbx_strand_id
1 'polypeptide(L)'
;QYLGGNVSALALLGNWKTTGNEIIQNQPQWDGNSGYLSNYPFVQRVNSAAGPTSANTLVIHPSNMEEANRAVAIGWKNTSSQTVAANFNVNLRLPYGSDDGIDYKLQRGLAGSPRYLSIRSGSLQAGGSVVLASEALVEMQAGEMLYLVVDSKNNFHYDHTEVSAFTVTVAAGASLDSISEGVASANNPGTAVTVLTAASSDADSDALKGIAITGVDTTHGSWEYTLNGGSVWNSLSGVNIASARLLKSDELHRVRFIPNASFSGNAEIQYRAWDQTSGEDGALADLTVAGGGAWVLVAYGANASLGGSLTSPSGSFSSSARTGSAVLPGSLDILKNSSELAMTWTASGGSLPNGGIGSYTHGIAFELPNAAGMNFDGSASSPLIYNNGANSLSSSFAVGSSNPDQSLVNVRTLVGSAEMPSQMYLRNKTFGAGYGSVYGLVMNDGSNPQLDYNQVPDSQTFKAVYLDHGTGAAQGQGLVMGGSGGASNSYVPSTMALWARLDPLQVLAL
;
A
#
# COMPACT_ATOMS: atom_id res chain seq x y z
N GLN A 1 -6.18 -9.26 -29.02
CA GLN A 1 -5.38 -8.50 -30.00
C GLN A 1 -4.44 -7.54 -29.25
N TYR A 2 -3.34 -7.07 -29.86
CA TYR A 2 -2.35 -6.14 -29.27
C TYR A 2 -2.41 -4.78 -29.97
N LEU A 3 -2.43 -3.67 -29.21
CA LEU A 3 -2.66 -2.30 -29.72
C LEU A 3 -1.71 -1.30 -29.07
N GLY A 4 -0.53 -1.06 -29.64
CA GLY A 4 0.35 0.04 -29.23
C GLY A 4 0.16 1.29 -30.09
N GLY A 5 -0.14 2.44 -29.49
CA GLY A 5 -0.16 3.76 -30.17
C GLY A 5 -1.54 4.26 -30.65
N ASN A 6 -1.54 5.24 -31.57
CA ASN A 6 -2.74 5.73 -32.26
C ASN A 6 -3.21 4.68 -33.29
N VAL A 7 -4.53 4.49 -33.45
CA VAL A 7 -5.13 3.52 -34.40
C VAL A 7 -4.59 3.69 -35.82
N SER A 8 -4.22 4.91 -36.21
CA SER A 8 -3.61 5.21 -37.51
C SER A 8 -2.18 4.67 -37.69
N ALA A 9 -1.41 4.52 -36.60
CA ALA A 9 0.02 4.17 -36.58
C ALA A 9 0.31 2.73 -36.08
N LEU A 10 -0.71 1.89 -35.96
CA LEU A 10 -0.61 0.55 -35.37
C LEU A 10 0.41 -0.36 -36.08
N ALA A 11 1.39 -0.85 -35.33
CA ALA A 11 2.20 -2.01 -35.68
C ALA A 11 1.54 -3.26 -35.12
N LEU A 12 1.18 -4.16 -36.02
CA LEU A 12 0.55 -5.43 -35.73
C LEU A 12 1.68 -6.42 -35.41
N LEU A 13 1.55 -7.22 -34.34
CA LEU A 13 2.59 -8.21 -34.01
C LEU A 13 2.82 -9.17 -35.20
N GLY A 14 4.01 -9.76 -35.34
CA GLY A 14 4.29 -10.70 -36.44
C GLY A 14 3.38 -11.95 -36.49
N ASN A 15 2.71 -12.28 -35.38
CA ASN A 15 1.67 -13.31 -35.30
C ASN A 15 0.25 -12.78 -35.59
N TRP A 16 0.12 -11.52 -35.99
CA TRP A 16 -1.10 -10.96 -36.55
C TRP A 16 -1.26 -11.49 -37.97
N LYS A 17 -2.10 -12.50 -38.11
CA LYS A 17 -2.43 -13.06 -39.42
C LYS A 17 -3.52 -12.20 -40.04
N THR A 18 -3.20 -11.56 -41.16
CA THR A 18 -4.14 -10.85 -42.06
C THR A 18 -5.13 -11.78 -42.76
N THR A 19 -5.02 -13.09 -42.49
CA THR A 19 -5.87 -14.18 -42.95
C THR A 19 -6.26 -14.97 -41.69
N GLY A 20 -7.48 -14.73 -41.20
CA GLY A 20 -7.92 -15.17 -39.87
C GLY A 20 -8.25 -16.65 -39.82
N ASN A 21 -7.67 -17.38 -38.85
CA ASN A 21 -8.08 -18.71 -38.40
C ASN A 21 -7.14 -19.32 -37.32
N GLU A 22 -7.00 -18.66 -36.16
CA GLU A 22 -6.47 -19.33 -34.95
C GLU A 22 -7.50 -19.32 -33.82
N ILE A 23 -7.80 -20.53 -33.33
CA ILE A 23 -8.79 -20.84 -32.30
C ILE A 23 -8.20 -20.51 -30.91
N ILE A 24 -8.84 -19.61 -30.17
CA ILE A 24 -8.58 -19.46 -28.72
C ILE A 24 -9.37 -20.57 -28.02
N GLN A 25 -8.67 -21.55 -27.46
CA GLN A 25 -9.32 -22.66 -26.74
C GLN A 25 -10.25 -22.11 -25.64
N ASN A 26 -11.47 -22.66 -25.56
CA ASN A 26 -12.51 -22.31 -24.59
C ASN A 26 -13.13 -20.92 -24.77
N GLN A 27 -12.99 -20.30 -25.95
CA GLN A 27 -13.69 -19.08 -26.35
C GLN A 27 -14.28 -19.29 -27.76
N PRO A 28 -15.60 -19.24 -27.90
CA PRO A 28 -16.28 -19.39 -29.17
C PRO A 28 -16.07 -18.25 -30.12
N GLN A 29 -16.07 -18.65 -31.37
CA GLN A 29 -15.65 -17.86 -32.49
C GLN A 29 -16.73 -17.92 -33.56
N TRP A 30 -17.02 -16.80 -34.22
CA TRP A 30 -18.07 -16.66 -35.22
C TRP A 30 -17.69 -17.52 -36.41
N ASP A 31 -18.37 -18.65 -36.57
CA ASP A 31 -18.40 -19.38 -37.82
C ASP A 31 -19.65 -18.98 -38.62
N GLY A 32 -19.42 -18.67 -39.90
CA GLY A 32 -20.42 -18.15 -40.81
C GLY A 32 -21.38 -19.23 -41.29
N ASN A 33 -22.20 -19.78 -40.40
CA ASN A 33 -23.19 -20.80 -40.80
C ASN A 33 -24.47 -20.21 -41.43
N SER A 34 -24.54 -18.90 -41.70
CA SER A 34 -25.68 -18.27 -42.39
C SER A 34 -25.59 -18.30 -43.92
N GLY A 35 -24.48 -18.73 -44.52
CA GLY A 35 -24.34 -18.84 -45.98
C GLY A 35 -24.35 -17.51 -46.76
N TYR A 36 -24.43 -16.36 -46.08
CA TYR A 36 -24.51 -15.04 -46.73
C TYR A 36 -23.22 -14.20 -46.67
N LEU A 37 -22.24 -14.52 -45.81
CA LEU A 37 -21.03 -13.72 -45.64
C LEU A 37 -19.82 -14.62 -45.32
N SER A 38 -19.00 -14.90 -46.32
CA SER A 38 -17.76 -15.66 -46.19
C SER A 38 -16.67 -14.84 -45.48
N ASN A 39 -16.21 -15.30 -44.29
CA ASN A 39 -14.98 -14.89 -43.59
C ASN A 39 -14.79 -13.39 -43.28
N TYR A 40 -15.56 -12.82 -42.35
CA TYR A 40 -15.15 -11.56 -41.72
C TYR A 40 -14.30 -11.83 -40.47
N PRO A 41 -13.19 -11.11 -40.25
CA PRO A 41 -12.46 -11.16 -39.00
C PRO A 41 -13.30 -10.53 -37.87
N PHE A 42 -13.19 -11.05 -36.66
CA PHE A 42 -13.85 -10.46 -35.47
C PHE A 42 -13.52 -8.99 -35.22
N VAL A 43 -12.37 -8.54 -35.71
CA VAL A 43 -11.99 -7.13 -35.67
C VAL A 43 -11.39 -6.77 -37.01
N GLN A 44 -11.89 -5.69 -37.60
CA GLN A 44 -11.47 -5.17 -38.89
C GLN A 44 -10.89 -3.77 -38.72
N ARG A 45 -9.79 -3.47 -39.41
CA ARG A 45 -9.32 -2.09 -39.60
C ARG A 45 -10.02 -1.47 -40.80
N VAL A 46 -10.66 -0.33 -40.58
CA VAL A 46 -11.35 0.46 -41.61
C VAL A 46 -10.39 1.53 -42.11
N ASN A 47 -9.81 1.38 -43.30
CA ASN A 47 -8.85 2.35 -43.84
C ASN A 47 -9.53 3.57 -44.48
N SER A 48 -10.72 3.37 -45.06
CA SER A 48 -11.55 4.40 -45.69
C SER A 48 -12.95 4.31 -45.10
N ALA A 49 -13.60 5.45 -44.88
CA ALA A 49 -14.94 5.49 -44.30
C ALA A 49 -15.91 4.58 -45.09
N ALA A 50 -16.72 3.82 -44.36
CA ALA A 50 -17.66 2.86 -44.93
C ALA A 50 -18.98 2.92 -44.14
N GLY A 51 -20.05 3.39 -44.79
CA GLY A 51 -21.32 3.63 -44.10
C GLY A 51 -21.15 4.60 -42.92
N PRO A 52 -21.70 4.30 -41.73
CA PRO A 52 -21.55 5.15 -40.56
C PRO A 52 -20.18 5.01 -39.87
N THR A 53 -19.31 4.08 -40.28
CA THR A 53 -17.97 3.89 -39.69
C THR A 53 -16.94 4.86 -40.28
N SER A 54 -16.11 5.44 -39.41
CA SER A 54 -15.14 6.46 -39.81
C SER A 54 -13.89 5.83 -40.41
N ALA A 55 -13.13 6.59 -41.21
CA ALA A 55 -11.83 6.13 -41.69
C ALA A 55 -10.81 6.01 -40.54
N ASN A 56 -9.85 5.11 -40.69
CA ASN A 56 -8.76 4.83 -39.74
C ASN A 56 -9.22 4.40 -38.34
N THR A 57 -10.32 3.66 -38.25
CA THR A 57 -10.83 3.09 -37.00
C THR A 57 -10.75 1.56 -37.01
N LEU A 58 -10.96 0.94 -35.84
CA LEU A 58 -11.22 -0.48 -35.74
C LEU A 58 -12.72 -0.70 -35.59
N VAL A 59 -13.23 -1.79 -36.17
CA VAL A 59 -14.60 -2.26 -35.97
C VAL A 59 -14.53 -3.67 -35.39
N ILE A 60 -15.14 -3.86 -34.23
CA ILE A 60 -15.41 -5.16 -33.63
C ILE A 60 -16.73 -5.65 -34.22
N HIS A 61 -16.66 -6.80 -34.88
CA HIS A 61 -17.85 -7.47 -35.41
C HIS A 61 -18.52 -8.29 -34.31
N PRO A 62 -19.86 -8.27 -34.26
CA PRO A 62 -20.62 -9.05 -33.29
C PRO A 62 -20.40 -10.56 -33.46
N SER A 63 -20.48 -11.29 -32.35
CA SER A 63 -20.47 -12.76 -32.33
C SER A 63 -21.90 -13.28 -32.29
N ASN A 64 -22.22 -14.31 -33.09
CA ASN A 64 -23.49 -15.04 -32.97
C ASN A 64 -23.44 -16.21 -31.96
N MET A 65 -22.32 -16.34 -31.23
CA MET A 65 -22.14 -17.44 -30.28
C MET A 65 -23.02 -17.23 -29.04
N GLU A 66 -23.18 -18.29 -28.23
CA GLU A 66 -23.98 -18.23 -27.01
C GLU A 66 -23.32 -17.36 -25.90
N GLU A 67 -24.09 -17.05 -24.87
CA GLU A 67 -23.78 -16.08 -23.81
C GLU A 67 -22.41 -16.23 -23.14
N ALA A 68 -21.92 -17.45 -22.93
CA ALA A 68 -20.62 -17.67 -22.27
C ALA A 68 -19.41 -17.16 -23.09
N ASN A 69 -19.67 -16.76 -24.34
CA ASN A 69 -18.79 -17.08 -25.45
C ASN A 69 -18.93 -16.08 -26.62
N ARG A 70 -19.85 -15.11 -26.49
CA ARG A 70 -20.16 -14.09 -27.50
C ARG A 70 -19.28 -12.85 -27.43
N ALA A 71 -18.58 -12.64 -26.33
CA ALA A 71 -17.78 -11.44 -26.14
C ALA A 71 -16.50 -11.46 -26.98
N VAL A 72 -16.16 -10.32 -27.58
CA VAL A 72 -14.94 -10.12 -28.37
C VAL A 72 -14.02 -9.15 -27.64
N ALA A 73 -12.72 -9.47 -27.60
CA ALA A 73 -11.73 -8.69 -26.87
C ALA A 73 -10.58 -8.17 -27.75
N ILE A 74 -10.28 -6.88 -27.60
CA ILE A 74 -9.05 -6.25 -28.08
C ILE A 74 -8.25 -5.72 -26.89
N GLY A 75 -6.98 -5.39 -27.07
CA GLY A 75 -6.19 -4.93 -25.94
C GLY A 75 -4.77 -4.51 -26.26
N TRP A 76 -4.04 -4.06 -25.25
CA TRP A 76 -2.62 -3.75 -25.28
C TRP A 76 -1.86 -4.65 -24.30
N LYS A 77 -0.64 -5.04 -24.66
CA LYS A 77 0.26 -5.92 -23.93
C LYS A 77 1.50 -5.17 -23.49
N ASN A 78 1.89 -5.28 -22.22
CA ASN A 78 3.26 -4.91 -21.89
C ASN A 78 4.22 -5.96 -22.50
N THR A 79 4.93 -5.59 -23.56
CA THR A 79 5.90 -6.47 -24.25
C THR A 79 7.33 -6.29 -23.72
N SER A 80 7.55 -5.35 -22.81
CA SER A 80 8.83 -5.20 -22.14
C SER A 80 9.06 -6.31 -21.11
N SER A 81 10.32 -6.48 -20.69
CA SER A 81 10.67 -7.35 -19.57
C SER A 81 10.38 -6.73 -18.21
N GLN A 82 9.97 -5.45 -18.17
CA GLN A 82 9.78 -4.70 -16.93
C GLN A 82 8.30 -4.46 -16.65
N THR A 83 7.97 -4.18 -15.39
CA THR A 83 6.66 -3.62 -15.03
C THR A 83 6.62 -2.16 -15.44
N VAL A 84 5.51 -1.72 -16.05
CA VAL A 84 5.35 -0.34 -16.51
C VAL A 84 4.06 0.27 -15.98
N ALA A 85 4.04 1.59 -15.83
CA ALA A 85 2.83 2.34 -15.54
C ALA A 85 2.25 2.89 -16.86
N ALA A 86 0.96 2.71 -17.10
CA ALA A 86 0.33 3.05 -18.37
C ALA A 86 -0.93 3.89 -18.19
N ASN A 87 -1.03 4.98 -18.96
CA ASN A 87 -2.27 5.70 -19.19
C ASN A 87 -2.94 5.18 -20.45
N PHE A 88 -4.26 5.31 -20.53
CA PHE A 88 -5.01 4.88 -21.70
C PHE A 88 -6.15 5.83 -22.04
N ASN A 89 -6.53 5.84 -23.31
CA ASN A 89 -7.72 6.51 -23.79
C ASN A 89 -8.36 5.66 -24.88
N VAL A 90 -9.59 5.22 -24.63
CA VAL A 90 -10.33 4.34 -25.54
C VAL A 90 -11.67 4.97 -25.89
N ASN A 91 -11.92 5.18 -27.18
CA ASN A 91 -13.18 5.75 -27.67
C ASN A 91 -14.00 4.65 -28.34
N LEU A 92 -15.16 4.32 -27.76
CA LEU A 92 -16.11 3.37 -28.33
C LEU A 92 -17.31 4.10 -28.91
N ARG A 93 -17.84 3.58 -30.01
CA ARG A 93 -19.09 4.00 -30.62
C ARG A 93 -19.87 2.78 -31.10
N LEU A 94 -21.20 2.86 -31.03
CA LEU A 94 -22.10 1.89 -31.65
C LEU A 94 -22.77 2.54 -32.88
N PRO A 95 -22.09 2.57 -34.04
CA PRO A 95 -22.48 3.37 -35.19
C PRO A 95 -23.75 2.92 -35.93
N TYR A 96 -24.28 1.73 -35.64
CA TYR A 96 -25.47 1.18 -36.29
C TYR A 96 -26.68 1.10 -35.33
N GLY A 97 -27.86 0.88 -35.89
CA GLY A 97 -29.12 0.76 -35.15
C GLY A 97 -29.26 -0.60 -34.46
N SER A 98 -28.54 -0.79 -33.35
CA SER A 98 -28.69 -1.94 -32.45
C SER A 98 -30.04 -1.93 -31.72
N ASP A 99 -30.64 -3.09 -31.48
CA ASP A 99 -31.94 -3.20 -30.80
C ASP A 99 -31.81 -3.30 -29.26
N ASP A 100 -30.78 -3.99 -28.76
CA ASP A 100 -30.53 -4.21 -27.32
C ASP A 100 -29.20 -3.61 -26.82
N GLY A 101 -28.44 -3.01 -27.72
CA GLY A 101 -27.15 -2.39 -27.43
C GLY A 101 -26.08 -3.40 -27.05
N ILE A 102 -24.90 -2.90 -26.74
CA ILE A 102 -23.76 -3.72 -26.29
C ILE A 102 -23.46 -3.52 -24.81
N ASP A 103 -22.80 -4.48 -24.18
CA ASP A 103 -22.10 -4.28 -22.92
C ASP A 103 -20.58 -4.21 -23.18
N TYR A 104 -19.87 -3.36 -22.45
CA TYR A 104 -18.43 -3.23 -22.56
C TYR A 104 -17.74 -3.30 -21.20
N LYS A 105 -16.50 -3.80 -21.20
CA LYS A 105 -15.61 -3.84 -20.03
C LYS A 105 -14.20 -3.47 -20.45
N LEU A 106 -13.60 -2.51 -19.74
CA LEU A 106 -12.17 -2.24 -19.79
C LEU A 106 -11.52 -2.81 -18.53
N GLN A 107 -10.52 -3.66 -18.67
CA GLN A 107 -9.97 -4.43 -17.57
C GLN A 107 -8.49 -4.77 -17.77
N ARG A 108 -7.72 -4.87 -16.68
CA ARG A 108 -6.39 -5.51 -16.69
C ARG A 108 -6.57 -7.00 -16.39
N GLY A 109 -5.99 -7.85 -17.23
CA GLY A 109 -6.12 -9.30 -17.09
C GLY A 109 -7.52 -9.82 -17.43
N LEU A 110 -7.66 -11.15 -17.46
CA LEU A 110 -8.96 -11.81 -17.59
C LEU A 110 -9.55 -12.07 -16.20
N ALA A 111 -10.89 -12.10 -16.12
CA ALA A 111 -11.58 -12.43 -14.87
C ALA A 111 -11.11 -13.79 -14.33
N GLY A 112 -10.83 -13.85 -13.03
CA GLY A 112 -10.27 -15.05 -12.37
C GLY A 112 -8.74 -15.15 -12.42
N SER A 113 -8.03 -14.23 -13.09
CA SER A 113 -6.56 -14.17 -12.99
C SER A 113 -6.11 -13.53 -11.67
N PRO A 114 -4.91 -13.87 -11.14
CA PRO A 114 -4.42 -13.36 -9.86
C PRO A 114 -4.31 -11.83 -9.76
N ARG A 115 -4.18 -11.14 -10.91
CA ARG A 115 -4.03 -9.67 -10.99
C ARG A 115 -5.14 -8.99 -11.78
N TYR A 116 -6.30 -9.64 -11.88
CA TYR A 116 -7.50 -9.07 -12.50
C TYR A 116 -7.87 -7.73 -11.85
N LEU A 117 -8.16 -6.73 -12.68
CA LEU A 117 -8.71 -5.44 -12.26
C LEU A 117 -9.78 -5.01 -13.26
N SER A 118 -11.01 -4.87 -12.79
CA SER A 118 -12.07 -4.20 -13.54
C SER A 118 -11.85 -2.69 -13.45
N ILE A 119 -11.66 -2.02 -14.59
CA ILE A 119 -11.33 -0.59 -14.63
C ILE A 119 -12.59 0.22 -14.94
N ARG A 120 -13.30 -0.13 -16.01
CA ARG A 120 -14.58 0.47 -16.40
C ARG A 120 -15.50 -0.61 -16.95
N SER A 121 -16.80 -0.43 -16.79
CA SER A 121 -17.79 -1.24 -17.48
C SER A 121 -19.07 -0.46 -17.66
N GLY A 122 -19.86 -0.82 -18.66
CA GLY A 122 -21.17 -0.22 -18.88
C GLY A 122 -21.86 -0.82 -20.08
N SER A 123 -22.97 -0.20 -20.47
CA SER A 123 -23.73 -0.55 -21.67
C SER A 123 -23.78 0.63 -22.63
N LEU A 124 -23.78 0.36 -23.93
CA LEU A 124 -23.93 1.39 -24.97
C LEU A 124 -25.18 1.08 -25.80
N GLN A 125 -26.08 2.07 -25.90
CA GLN A 125 -27.28 1.98 -26.72
C GLN A 125 -26.98 2.40 -28.17
N ALA A 126 -27.90 2.13 -29.09
CA ALA A 126 -27.75 2.48 -30.51
C ALA A 126 -27.40 3.95 -30.72
N GLY A 127 -26.41 4.21 -31.58
CA GLY A 127 -25.88 5.55 -31.87
C GLY A 127 -25.05 6.17 -30.74
N GLY A 128 -24.91 5.49 -29.59
CA GLY A 128 -24.14 5.97 -28.44
C GLY A 128 -22.63 5.95 -28.67
N SER A 129 -21.93 6.75 -27.88
CA SER A 129 -20.47 6.73 -27.75
C SER A 129 -20.03 6.87 -26.30
N VAL A 130 -18.83 6.38 -25.99
CA VAL A 130 -18.20 6.54 -24.68
C VAL A 130 -16.70 6.72 -24.82
N VAL A 131 -16.13 7.59 -23.98
CA VAL A 131 -14.69 7.78 -23.82
C VAL A 131 -14.27 7.15 -22.50
N LEU A 132 -13.35 6.20 -22.58
CA LEU A 132 -12.77 5.47 -21.45
C LEU A 132 -11.32 5.93 -21.30
N ALA A 133 -11.13 7.08 -20.66
CA ALA A 133 -9.82 7.60 -20.30
C ALA A 133 -9.40 7.11 -18.91
N SER A 134 -8.09 6.91 -18.72
CA SER A 134 -7.49 6.65 -17.42
C SER A 134 -7.67 7.87 -16.51
N GLU A 135 -8.22 7.64 -15.32
CA GLU A 135 -8.19 8.63 -14.22
C GLU A 135 -6.87 8.54 -13.44
N ALA A 136 -6.18 7.41 -13.55
CA ALA A 136 -4.92 7.11 -12.89
C ALA A 136 -4.05 6.19 -13.75
N LEU A 137 -2.73 6.23 -13.52
CA LEU A 137 -1.81 5.26 -14.13
C LEU A 137 -2.13 3.82 -13.68
N VAL A 138 -2.22 2.91 -14.64
CA VAL A 138 -2.39 1.48 -14.37
C VAL A 138 -1.04 0.77 -14.45
N GLU A 139 -0.66 0.11 -13.37
CA GLU A 139 0.50 -0.78 -13.35
C GLU A 139 0.24 -2.05 -14.19
N MET A 140 1.18 -2.35 -15.07
CA MET A 140 1.16 -3.43 -16.06
C MET A 140 2.47 -4.23 -15.97
N GLN A 141 2.44 -5.45 -15.42
CA GLN A 141 3.62 -6.33 -15.37
C GLN A 141 4.03 -6.80 -16.77
N ALA A 142 5.27 -7.28 -16.88
CA ALA A 142 5.78 -7.90 -18.10
C ALA A 142 4.82 -9.00 -18.59
N GLY A 143 4.33 -8.87 -19.82
CA GLY A 143 3.40 -9.81 -20.43
C GLY A 143 1.91 -9.60 -20.10
N GLU A 144 1.54 -8.70 -19.19
CA GLU A 144 0.14 -8.42 -18.87
C GLU A 144 -0.58 -7.64 -19.98
N MET A 145 -1.91 -7.75 -19.98
CA MET A 145 -2.80 -7.22 -21.00
C MET A 145 -3.86 -6.30 -20.40
N LEU A 146 -4.07 -5.13 -21.03
CA LEU A 146 -5.22 -4.27 -20.85
C LEU A 146 -6.24 -4.61 -21.93
N TYR A 147 -7.42 -5.11 -21.57
CA TYR A 147 -8.46 -5.56 -22.46
C TYR A 147 -9.62 -4.57 -22.51
N LEU A 148 -10.09 -4.27 -23.73
CA LEU A 148 -11.46 -3.89 -23.99
C LEU A 148 -12.23 -5.12 -24.45
N VAL A 149 -13.26 -5.50 -23.71
CA VAL A 149 -14.18 -6.59 -24.02
C VAL A 149 -15.52 -5.99 -24.38
N VAL A 150 -16.08 -6.42 -25.51
CA VAL A 150 -17.41 -6.01 -25.99
C VAL A 150 -18.28 -7.25 -26.12
N ASP A 151 -19.46 -7.19 -25.53
CA ASP A 151 -20.49 -8.21 -25.57
C ASP A 151 -21.70 -7.68 -26.37
N SER A 152 -22.02 -8.34 -27.48
CA SER A 152 -23.11 -8.01 -28.42
C SER A 152 -24.48 -8.57 -28.01
N LYS A 153 -24.62 -9.06 -26.78
CA LYS A 153 -25.88 -9.59 -26.24
C LYS A 153 -26.53 -10.62 -27.17
N ASN A 154 -27.86 -10.73 -27.14
CA ASN A 154 -28.58 -11.77 -27.88
C ASN A 154 -29.03 -11.28 -29.26
N ASN A 155 -29.31 -9.98 -29.46
CA ASN A 155 -29.68 -9.43 -30.77
C ASN A 155 -28.52 -8.69 -31.46
N PHE A 156 -27.56 -9.49 -31.91
CA PHE A 156 -26.25 -9.02 -32.34
C PHE A 156 -26.17 -8.42 -33.77
N HIS A 157 -27.24 -8.42 -34.57
CA HIS A 157 -27.16 -8.19 -36.03
C HIS A 157 -26.59 -6.82 -36.43
N TYR A 158 -26.75 -5.81 -35.57
CA TYR A 158 -26.27 -4.44 -35.79
C TYR A 158 -25.25 -3.98 -34.76
N ASP A 159 -24.67 -4.90 -34.00
CA ASP A 159 -23.80 -4.59 -32.84
C ASP A 159 -22.34 -4.34 -33.19
N HIS A 160 -22.10 -3.94 -34.44
CA HIS A 160 -20.78 -3.56 -34.92
C HIS A 160 -20.28 -2.37 -34.11
N THR A 161 -19.25 -2.60 -33.30
CA THR A 161 -18.74 -1.61 -32.36
C THR A 161 -17.47 -1.00 -32.92
N GLU A 162 -17.48 0.31 -33.10
CA GLU A 162 -16.31 1.05 -33.58
C GLU A 162 -15.44 1.51 -32.42
N VAL A 163 -14.14 1.28 -32.56
CA VAL A 163 -13.09 1.77 -31.66
C VAL A 163 -12.26 2.77 -32.44
N SER A 164 -12.57 4.06 -32.24
CA SER A 164 -11.92 5.16 -32.98
C SER A 164 -10.60 5.58 -32.34
N ALA A 165 -10.38 5.25 -31.07
CA ALA A 165 -9.12 5.37 -30.38
C ALA A 165 -8.95 4.21 -29.41
N PHE A 166 -7.76 3.63 -29.36
CA PHE A 166 -7.28 2.80 -28.24
C PHE A 166 -5.82 3.13 -28.07
N THR A 167 -5.55 4.26 -27.42
CA THR A 167 -4.19 4.71 -27.16
C THR A 167 -3.77 4.28 -25.79
N VAL A 168 -2.62 3.62 -25.69
CA VAL A 168 -1.93 3.39 -24.42
C VAL A 168 -0.60 4.14 -24.47
N THR A 169 -0.38 4.97 -23.46
CA THR A 169 0.87 5.70 -23.26
C THR A 169 1.54 5.12 -22.03
N VAL A 170 2.66 4.43 -22.23
CA VAL A 170 3.51 4.01 -21.12
C VAL A 170 4.19 5.26 -20.58
N ALA A 171 4.00 5.55 -19.30
CA ALA A 171 4.73 6.61 -18.63
C ALA A 171 6.22 6.26 -18.68
N ALA A 172 7.02 7.13 -19.29
CA ALA A 172 8.46 7.06 -19.10
C ALA A 172 8.70 7.30 -17.60
N GLY A 173 9.32 6.33 -16.93
CA GLY A 173 9.76 6.54 -15.55
C GLY A 173 10.61 7.80 -15.47
N ALA A 174 10.56 8.50 -14.33
CA ALA A 174 11.43 9.63 -14.11
C ALA A 174 12.89 9.16 -14.18
N SER A 175 13.71 9.84 -14.98
CA SER A 175 15.15 9.59 -15.01
C SER A 175 15.78 10.33 -13.84
N LEU A 176 16.54 9.60 -13.02
CA LEU A 176 17.44 10.23 -12.08
C LEU A 176 18.68 10.75 -12.82
N ASP A 177 19.39 11.67 -12.18
CA ASP A 177 20.63 12.24 -12.69
C ASP A 177 21.69 11.15 -12.80
N SER A 178 22.42 11.12 -13.91
CA SER A 178 23.54 10.21 -14.09
C SER A 178 24.67 10.53 -13.11
N ILE A 179 25.32 9.49 -12.58
CA ILE A 179 26.47 9.63 -11.71
C ILE A 179 27.67 8.86 -12.25
N SER A 180 28.88 9.42 -12.09
CA SER A 180 30.12 8.73 -12.46
C SER A 180 30.47 7.66 -11.42
N GLU A 181 30.85 6.47 -11.88
CA GLU A 181 31.24 5.33 -11.02
C GLU A 181 32.43 5.64 -10.08
N GLY A 182 33.26 6.62 -10.42
CA GLY A 182 34.43 7.03 -9.64
C GLY A 182 34.23 8.27 -8.80
N VAL A 183 33.00 8.81 -8.71
CA VAL A 183 32.75 10.01 -7.93
C VAL A 183 32.86 9.69 -6.43
N ALA A 184 33.52 10.56 -5.66
CA ALA A 184 33.44 10.48 -4.20
C ALA A 184 31.99 10.76 -3.75
N SER A 185 31.47 10.01 -2.78
CA SER A 185 30.09 10.17 -2.30
C SER A 185 29.77 11.59 -1.81
N ALA A 186 30.76 12.33 -1.30
CA ALA A 186 30.59 13.73 -0.91
C ALA A 186 30.26 14.67 -2.09
N ASN A 187 30.62 14.27 -3.31
CA ASN A 187 30.39 14.99 -4.56
C ASN A 187 29.21 14.42 -5.36
N ASN A 188 28.43 13.51 -4.77
CA ASN A 188 27.19 13.00 -5.37
C ASN A 188 25.98 13.73 -4.75
N PRO A 189 25.45 14.76 -5.43
CA PRO A 189 24.34 15.57 -4.90
C PRO A 189 23.00 14.84 -4.90
N GLY A 190 22.90 13.71 -5.62
CA GLY A 190 21.64 13.04 -5.88
C GLY A 190 20.65 13.87 -6.69
N THR A 191 19.49 13.28 -6.92
CA THR A 191 18.39 13.86 -7.68
C THR A 191 17.26 14.27 -6.74
N ALA A 192 16.71 15.46 -6.96
CA ALA A 192 15.58 15.96 -6.18
C ALA A 192 14.32 15.12 -6.42
N VAL A 193 13.52 14.91 -5.36
CA VAL A 193 12.26 14.16 -5.43
C VAL A 193 11.25 14.84 -6.37
N THR A 194 11.38 16.15 -6.60
CA THR A 194 10.60 16.92 -7.59
C THR A 194 10.66 16.31 -9.00
N VAL A 195 11.78 15.69 -9.37
CA VAL A 195 11.93 14.99 -10.66
C VAL A 195 11.04 13.75 -10.73
N LEU A 196 10.89 13.04 -9.60
CA LEU A 196 10.11 11.81 -9.51
C LEU A 196 8.59 12.07 -9.50
N THR A 197 8.17 13.25 -9.05
CA THR A 197 6.78 13.69 -9.04
C THR A 197 6.39 14.55 -10.24
N ALA A 198 7.32 14.86 -11.15
CA ALA A 198 7.08 15.77 -12.27
C ALA A 198 5.91 15.33 -13.18
N ALA A 199 5.67 14.03 -13.31
CA ALA A 199 4.57 13.45 -14.08
C ALA A 199 3.30 13.16 -13.25
N SER A 200 3.31 13.42 -11.94
CA SER A 200 2.14 13.23 -11.07
C SER A 200 1.20 14.43 -11.09
N SER A 201 -0.08 14.18 -11.33
CA SER A 201 -1.16 15.16 -11.24
C SER A 201 -2.12 14.77 -10.12
N ASP A 202 -2.55 15.76 -9.34
CA ASP A 202 -3.65 15.63 -8.39
C ASP A 202 -4.83 16.45 -8.93
N ALA A 203 -6.06 16.04 -8.59
CA ALA A 203 -7.26 16.77 -8.97
C ALA A 203 -7.35 18.13 -8.26
N ASP A 204 -6.71 18.28 -7.10
CA ASP A 204 -6.61 19.50 -6.32
C ASP A 204 -5.35 20.30 -6.70
N SER A 205 -5.54 21.58 -7.08
CA SER A 205 -4.44 22.43 -7.58
C SER A 205 -3.37 22.76 -6.54
N ASP A 206 -3.69 22.62 -5.25
CA ASP A 206 -2.81 22.94 -4.12
C ASP A 206 -2.36 21.67 -3.35
N ALA A 207 -2.58 20.48 -3.92
CA ALA A 207 -2.16 19.24 -3.30
C ALA A 207 -0.64 19.21 -3.08
N LEU A 208 -0.24 18.89 -1.86
CA LEU A 208 1.17 18.62 -1.57
C LEU A 208 1.60 17.36 -2.32
N LYS A 209 2.84 17.35 -2.82
CA LYS A 209 3.37 16.23 -3.61
C LYS A 209 4.50 15.53 -2.89
N GLY A 210 4.64 14.24 -3.09
CA GLY A 210 5.69 13.43 -2.49
C GLY A 210 5.72 12.06 -3.13
N ILE A 211 6.61 11.22 -2.63
CA ILE A 211 6.71 9.82 -3.02
C ILE A 211 6.79 8.89 -1.82
N ALA A 212 6.30 7.68 -2.00
CA ALA A 212 6.63 6.52 -1.19
C ALA A 212 7.54 5.59 -2.00
N ILE A 213 8.83 5.53 -1.67
CA ILE A 213 9.76 4.58 -2.29
C ILE A 213 9.39 3.19 -1.79
N THR A 214 9.11 2.26 -2.70
CA THR A 214 8.61 0.89 -2.43
C THR A 214 9.59 -0.19 -2.86
N GLY A 215 10.74 0.18 -3.39
CA GLY A 215 11.82 -0.76 -3.74
C GLY A 215 13.02 -0.03 -4.32
N VAL A 216 14.20 -0.62 -4.17
CA VAL A 216 15.46 -0.11 -4.71
C VAL A 216 16.32 -1.27 -5.23
N ASP A 217 17.00 -1.08 -6.36
CA ASP A 217 17.96 -2.05 -6.89
C ASP A 217 19.32 -1.92 -6.19
N THR A 218 19.72 -2.95 -5.45
CA THR A 218 21.00 -2.99 -4.74
C THR A 218 22.02 -3.95 -5.35
N THR A 219 21.79 -4.45 -6.58
CA THR A 219 22.67 -5.44 -7.21
C THR A 219 24.07 -4.90 -7.47
N HIS A 220 24.19 -3.62 -7.80
CA HIS A 220 25.43 -2.98 -8.23
C HIS A 220 25.80 -1.72 -7.44
N GLY A 221 25.19 -1.52 -6.28
CA GLY A 221 25.45 -0.36 -5.43
C GLY A 221 24.45 -0.24 -4.30
N SER A 222 24.48 0.90 -3.63
CA SER A 222 23.57 1.23 -2.52
C SER A 222 22.78 2.49 -2.83
N TRP A 223 21.57 2.58 -2.30
CA TRP A 223 20.71 3.76 -2.42
C TRP A 223 20.64 4.52 -1.10
N GLU A 224 20.63 5.84 -1.20
CA GLU A 224 20.50 6.75 -0.06
C GLU A 224 19.49 7.85 -0.35
N TYR A 225 18.92 8.41 0.71
CA TYR A 225 18.05 9.58 0.67
C TYR A 225 18.52 10.65 1.64
N THR A 226 18.10 11.89 1.42
CA THR A 226 18.30 13.02 2.32
C THR A 226 17.00 13.79 2.48
N LEU A 227 16.82 14.38 3.67
CA LEU A 227 15.71 15.28 4.00
C LEU A 227 16.18 16.73 4.14
N ASN A 228 17.48 17.00 3.93
CA ASN A 228 18.13 18.26 4.29
C ASN A 228 19.15 18.76 3.25
N GLY A 229 18.84 18.53 1.98
CA GLY A 229 19.64 19.03 0.85
C GLY A 229 21.01 18.37 0.73
N GLY A 230 21.18 17.16 1.29
CA GLY A 230 22.41 16.38 1.16
C GLY A 230 23.44 16.60 2.27
N SER A 231 23.07 17.29 3.35
CA SER A 231 23.94 17.45 4.54
C SER A 231 24.05 16.13 5.32
N VAL A 232 22.97 15.37 5.39
CA VAL A 232 22.92 14.01 5.97
C VAL A 232 22.24 13.08 4.97
N TRP A 233 22.87 11.95 4.71
CA TRP A 233 22.36 10.88 3.86
C TRP A 233 22.05 9.65 4.69
N ASN A 234 20.89 9.06 4.44
CA ASN A 234 20.36 7.90 5.14
C ASN A 234 20.15 6.77 4.12
N SER A 235 20.37 5.52 4.53
CA SER A 235 20.22 4.37 3.63
C SER A 235 18.75 4.11 3.25
N LEU A 236 18.51 3.72 1.99
CA LEU A 236 17.24 3.16 1.50
C LEU A 236 17.23 1.62 1.51
N SER A 237 18.24 0.99 2.11
CA SER A 237 18.30 -0.47 2.19
C SER A 237 17.10 -1.04 2.98
N GLY A 238 16.54 -2.14 2.49
CA GLY A 238 15.39 -2.82 3.09
C GLY A 238 14.02 -2.23 2.76
N VAL A 239 13.98 -1.10 2.03
CA VAL A 239 12.71 -0.51 1.58
C VAL A 239 11.99 -1.49 0.64
N ASN A 240 10.72 -1.71 0.94
CA ASN A 240 9.82 -2.53 0.13
C ASN A 240 8.38 -2.01 0.28
N ILE A 241 7.40 -2.58 -0.42
CA ILE A 241 6.00 -2.15 -0.31
C ILE A 241 5.43 -2.20 1.13
N ALA A 242 5.93 -3.10 1.99
CA ALA A 242 5.55 -3.19 3.39
C ALA A 242 6.39 -2.30 4.32
N SER A 243 7.41 -1.63 3.80
CA SER A 243 8.27 -0.69 4.53
C SER A 243 8.74 0.42 3.58
N ALA A 244 7.77 1.13 3.02
CA ALA A 244 7.97 2.16 2.02
C ALA A 244 8.48 3.46 2.67
N ARG A 245 9.44 4.13 2.07
CA ARG A 245 9.99 5.39 2.58
C ARG A 245 9.21 6.58 2.01
N LEU A 246 8.56 7.35 2.88
CA LEU A 246 7.88 8.60 2.51
C LEU A 246 8.88 9.75 2.39
N LEU A 247 8.82 10.53 1.30
CA LEU A 247 9.64 11.72 1.06
C LEU A 247 8.79 12.82 0.42
N LYS A 248 8.92 14.06 0.91
CA LYS A 248 8.30 15.23 0.27
C LYS A 248 8.92 15.54 -1.09
N SER A 249 8.13 16.15 -1.98
CA SER A 249 8.61 16.67 -3.25
C SER A 249 9.07 18.12 -3.11
N ASP A 250 10.35 18.30 -2.78
CA ASP A 250 11.03 19.60 -2.82
C ASP A 250 12.53 19.42 -3.16
N GLU A 251 13.29 20.52 -3.14
CA GLU A 251 14.73 20.53 -3.47
C GLU A 251 15.64 20.04 -2.33
N LEU A 252 15.12 19.95 -1.09
CA LEU A 252 15.84 19.43 0.07
C LEU A 252 15.77 17.89 0.12
N HIS A 253 14.71 17.31 -0.43
CA HIS A 253 14.52 15.87 -0.53
C HIS A 253 15.20 15.33 -1.77
N ARG A 254 16.21 14.49 -1.59
CA ARG A 254 16.96 13.91 -2.70
C ARG A 254 17.21 12.43 -2.50
N VAL A 255 17.35 11.72 -3.61
CA VAL A 255 17.74 10.31 -3.67
C VAL A 255 19.03 10.17 -4.47
N ARG A 256 19.91 9.26 -4.08
CA ARG A 256 21.14 8.99 -4.84
C ARG A 256 21.50 7.52 -4.86
N PHE A 257 22.11 7.12 -5.96
CA PHE A 257 22.77 5.83 -6.11
C PHE A 257 24.27 5.99 -5.84
N ILE A 258 24.82 5.09 -5.02
CA ILE A 258 26.24 4.93 -4.75
C ILE A 258 26.71 3.66 -5.48
N PRO A 259 27.27 3.78 -6.69
CA PRO A 259 27.67 2.63 -7.49
C PRO A 259 28.85 1.89 -6.85
N ASN A 260 28.91 0.57 -7.05
CA ASN A 260 30.11 -0.22 -6.80
C ASN A 260 31.21 0.20 -7.77
N ALA A 261 32.47 0.03 -7.37
CA ALA A 261 33.61 0.31 -8.24
C ALA A 261 33.49 -0.44 -9.57
N SER A 262 33.73 0.27 -10.67
CA SER A 262 33.69 -0.26 -12.05
C SER A 262 32.32 -0.73 -12.55
N PHE A 263 31.23 -0.34 -11.88
CA PHE A 263 29.88 -0.54 -12.41
C PHE A 263 29.48 0.58 -13.37
N SER A 264 29.20 0.21 -14.61
CA SER A 264 28.54 1.05 -15.60
C SER A 264 27.24 0.40 -16.04
N GLY A 265 26.12 1.10 -15.88
CA GLY A 265 24.80 0.60 -16.21
C GLY A 265 23.70 1.39 -15.52
N ASN A 266 22.50 0.82 -15.56
CA ASN A 266 21.31 1.40 -14.94
C ASN A 266 21.08 0.77 -13.56
N ALA A 267 20.60 1.58 -12.62
CA ALA A 267 20.03 1.14 -11.36
C ALA A 267 18.66 1.80 -11.20
N GLU A 268 17.71 1.07 -10.62
CA GLU A 268 16.30 1.48 -10.59
C GLU A 268 15.78 1.66 -9.15
N ILE A 269 14.79 2.55 -9.00
CA ILE A 269 13.94 2.64 -7.81
C ILE A 269 12.48 2.45 -8.21
N GLN A 270 11.70 1.88 -7.31
CA GLN A 270 10.25 1.75 -7.42
C GLN A 270 9.61 2.68 -6.41
N TYR A 271 8.56 3.41 -6.80
CA TYR A 271 7.88 4.35 -5.92
C TYR A 271 6.42 4.52 -6.30
N ARG A 272 5.64 5.05 -5.36
CA ARG A 272 4.27 5.55 -5.55
C ARG A 272 4.26 7.03 -5.25
N ALA A 273 3.35 7.79 -5.86
CA ALA A 273 3.10 9.15 -5.43
C ALA A 273 2.45 9.18 -4.03
N TRP A 274 2.64 10.27 -3.32
CA TRP A 274 2.17 10.49 -1.95
C TRP A 274 1.70 11.94 -1.84
N ASP A 275 0.44 12.17 -1.47
CA ASP A 275 -0.18 13.50 -1.40
C ASP A 275 0.13 14.26 -0.08
N GLN A 276 0.95 13.65 0.80
CA GLN A 276 1.32 14.15 2.13
C GLN A 276 0.17 14.34 3.12
N THR A 277 -1.03 13.93 2.79
CA THR A 277 -2.17 14.22 3.66
C THR A 277 -2.20 13.26 4.87
N SER A 278 -1.53 12.12 4.76
CA SER A 278 -1.29 11.21 5.88
C SER A 278 0.13 10.62 5.85
N GLY A 279 0.68 10.33 7.03
CA GLY A 279 2.07 9.92 7.21
C GLY A 279 3.00 11.12 7.30
N GLU A 280 4.20 10.91 7.83
CA GLU A 280 5.20 11.98 7.95
C GLU A 280 6.36 11.77 7.01
N ASP A 281 6.96 12.90 6.67
CA ASP A 281 8.17 12.95 5.87
C ASP A 281 9.31 12.18 6.52
N GLY A 282 9.96 11.31 5.75
CA GLY A 282 11.01 10.44 6.26
C GLY A 282 10.51 9.29 7.13
N ALA A 283 9.20 9.01 7.23
CA ALA A 283 8.66 7.84 7.94
C ALA A 283 8.64 6.57 7.06
N LEU A 284 8.50 5.40 7.68
CA LEU A 284 8.32 4.11 6.98
C LEU A 284 6.86 3.68 7.03
N ALA A 285 6.27 3.38 5.88
CA ALA A 285 4.86 3.01 5.75
C ALA A 285 4.68 1.60 5.16
N ASP A 286 3.80 0.79 5.74
CA ASP A 286 3.33 -0.47 5.18
C ASP A 286 2.13 -0.20 4.26
N LEU A 287 2.38 -0.30 2.95
CA LEU A 287 1.42 -0.04 1.88
C LEU A 287 0.79 -1.32 1.32
N THR A 288 0.90 -2.45 2.03
CA THR A 288 0.35 -3.73 1.56
C THR A 288 -1.18 -3.81 1.65
N VAL A 289 -1.80 -2.98 2.49
CA VAL A 289 -3.25 -2.97 2.70
C VAL A 289 -3.92 -1.99 1.72
N ALA A 290 -4.50 -2.51 0.64
CA ALA A 290 -5.32 -1.71 -0.28
C ALA A 290 -6.67 -1.35 0.37
N GLY A 291 -7.06 -0.07 0.35
CA GLY A 291 -8.43 0.39 0.66
C GLY A 291 -8.78 0.56 2.15
N GLY A 292 -7.80 0.54 3.06
CA GLY A 292 -8.05 0.70 4.50
C GLY A 292 -7.07 1.61 5.24
N GLY A 293 -6.24 2.40 4.55
CA GLY A 293 -5.19 3.22 5.17
C GLY A 293 -3.92 2.42 5.49
N ALA A 294 -2.75 3.02 5.24
CA ALA A 294 -1.45 2.41 5.49
C ALA A 294 -1.06 2.41 6.98
N TRP A 295 -0.17 1.52 7.39
CA TRP A 295 0.42 1.54 8.74
C TRP A 295 1.78 2.22 8.71
N VAL A 296 2.01 3.24 9.52
CA VAL A 296 3.31 3.90 9.62
C VAL A 296 4.03 3.42 10.88
N LEU A 297 5.27 2.97 10.73
CA LEU A 297 6.15 2.67 11.85
C LEU A 297 6.50 3.99 12.55
N VAL A 298 6.16 4.09 13.84
CA VAL A 298 6.48 5.28 14.66
C VAL A 298 7.55 4.95 15.69
N ALA A 299 7.63 3.71 16.17
CA ALA A 299 8.68 3.34 17.11
C ALA A 299 9.09 1.88 16.95
N TYR A 300 10.37 1.61 17.17
CA TYR A 300 10.97 0.28 17.09
C TYR A 300 11.88 0.06 18.29
N GLY A 301 11.75 -1.08 18.95
CA GLY A 301 12.56 -1.41 20.11
C GLY A 301 13.13 -2.81 20.07
N ALA A 302 14.45 -2.92 20.06
CA ALA A 302 15.14 -4.16 20.41
C ALA A 302 14.81 -4.52 21.87
N ASN A 303 14.56 -5.80 22.14
CA ASN A 303 14.13 -6.28 23.45
C ASN A 303 12.92 -5.51 24.03
N ALA A 304 12.01 -5.10 23.12
CA ALA A 304 10.84 -4.30 23.42
C ALA A 304 11.14 -3.00 24.21
N SER A 305 12.25 -2.32 23.90
CA SER A 305 12.65 -1.04 24.48
C SER A 305 12.96 0.01 23.41
N LEU A 306 12.30 1.17 23.44
CA LEU A 306 12.39 2.23 22.41
C LEU A 306 13.61 3.16 22.58
N GLY A 307 14.23 3.19 23.75
CA GLY A 307 15.35 4.11 24.05
C GLY A 307 14.96 5.60 24.17
N GLY A 308 13.66 5.91 24.19
CA GLY A 308 13.11 7.26 24.40
C GLY A 308 11.58 7.29 24.44
N SER A 309 11.04 8.43 24.90
CA SER A 309 9.59 8.69 24.93
C SER A 309 9.04 9.02 23.53
N LEU A 310 7.76 8.70 23.28
CA LEU A 310 7.08 8.96 22.01
C LEU A 310 6.89 10.46 21.71
N THR A 311 7.25 11.34 22.66
CA THR A 311 7.17 12.80 22.51
C THR A 311 8.26 13.39 21.63
N SER A 312 9.37 12.67 21.39
CA SER A 312 10.48 13.20 20.61
C SER A 312 11.30 12.09 19.94
N PRO A 313 11.88 12.34 18.76
CA PRO A 313 12.74 11.38 18.10
C PRO A 313 13.94 11.05 18.98
N SER A 314 14.33 9.78 19.02
CA SER A 314 15.40 9.28 19.87
C SER A 314 16.00 8.00 19.31
N GLY A 315 17.21 7.68 19.76
CA GLY A 315 17.88 6.44 19.41
C GLY A 315 18.26 6.33 17.93
N SER A 316 18.42 5.09 17.46
CA SER A 316 18.79 4.78 16.08
C SER A 316 18.18 3.45 15.66
N PHE A 317 17.67 3.39 14.44
CA PHE A 317 17.04 2.21 13.87
C PHE A 317 17.58 1.95 12.47
N SER A 318 18.05 0.71 12.24
CA SER A 318 18.41 0.24 10.90
C SER A 318 17.21 -0.44 10.26
N SER A 319 16.65 0.16 9.20
CA SER A 319 15.54 -0.43 8.44
C SER A 319 15.90 -1.74 7.75
N SER A 320 17.17 -1.89 7.33
CA SER A 320 17.64 -3.07 6.61
C SER A 320 18.00 -4.22 7.54
N ALA A 321 18.77 -3.95 8.59
CA ALA A 321 19.16 -4.97 9.56
C ALA A 321 18.04 -5.24 10.58
N ARG A 322 17.08 -4.31 10.72
CA ARG A 322 15.97 -4.37 11.67
C ARG A 322 16.51 -4.47 13.10
N THR A 323 17.49 -3.61 13.39
CA THR A 323 18.21 -3.55 14.67
C THR A 323 18.18 -2.14 15.24
N GLY A 324 18.50 -2.04 16.53
CA GLY A 324 18.50 -0.79 17.28
C GLY A 324 17.18 -0.54 17.99
N SER A 325 17.09 0.64 18.58
CA SER A 325 15.94 1.12 19.33
C SER A 325 15.77 2.60 19.02
N ALA A 326 14.58 2.99 18.57
CA ALA A 326 14.29 4.37 18.22
C ALA A 326 12.80 4.71 18.35
N VAL A 327 12.56 5.96 18.71
CA VAL A 327 11.34 6.68 18.33
C VAL A 327 11.67 7.46 17.07
N LEU A 328 10.90 7.22 16.00
CA LEU A 328 11.22 7.77 14.68
C LEU A 328 10.82 9.26 14.57
N PRO A 329 11.46 10.03 13.67
CA PRO A 329 11.03 11.38 13.36
C PRO A 329 9.53 11.49 13.04
N GLY A 330 8.87 12.55 13.52
CA GLY A 330 7.44 12.81 13.27
C GLY A 330 6.45 11.96 14.08
N SER A 331 6.93 11.04 14.92
CA SER A 331 6.06 10.08 15.64
C SER A 331 4.92 10.72 16.43
N LEU A 332 5.19 11.81 17.17
CA LEU A 332 4.16 12.46 17.99
C LEU A 332 3.02 13.02 17.14
N ASP A 333 3.35 13.63 16.00
CA ASP A 333 2.37 14.23 15.11
C ASP A 333 1.54 13.14 14.41
N ILE A 334 2.17 12.04 13.97
CA ILE A 334 1.46 10.87 13.44
C ILE A 334 0.49 10.33 14.48
N LEU A 335 0.98 10.07 15.70
CA LEU A 335 0.20 9.48 16.77
C LEU A 335 -1.05 10.32 17.10
N LYS A 336 -0.91 11.65 17.13
CA LYS A 336 -2.02 12.57 17.40
C LYS A 336 -3.07 12.64 16.29
N ASN A 337 -2.70 12.31 15.06
CA ASN A 337 -3.59 12.32 13.90
C ASN A 337 -4.11 10.93 13.50
N SER A 338 -3.74 9.88 14.25
CA SER A 338 -4.15 8.50 13.95
C SER A 338 -5.41 8.10 14.70
N SER A 339 -6.32 7.41 14.03
CA SER A 339 -7.52 6.83 14.67
C SER A 339 -7.23 5.51 15.36
N GLU A 340 -6.11 4.86 15.01
CA GLU A 340 -5.83 3.49 15.38
C GLU A 340 -4.32 3.24 15.48
N LEU A 341 -3.91 2.43 16.47
CA LEU A 341 -2.54 1.98 16.61
C LEU A 341 -2.44 0.46 16.45
N ALA A 342 -1.24 -0.02 16.13
CA ALA A 342 -0.87 -1.40 16.22
C ALA A 342 0.40 -1.60 17.04
N MET A 343 0.43 -2.65 17.85
CA MET A 343 1.64 -3.13 18.51
C MET A 343 1.99 -4.49 17.91
N THR A 344 3.22 -4.64 17.43
CA THR A 344 3.72 -5.89 16.83
C THR A 344 4.98 -6.35 17.52
N TRP A 345 5.17 -7.67 17.67
CA TRP A 345 6.33 -8.22 18.37
C TRP A 345 6.73 -9.60 17.87
N THR A 346 7.97 -9.98 18.16
CA THR A 346 8.51 -11.31 17.86
C THR A 346 8.49 -12.22 19.09
N ALA A 347 8.69 -13.53 18.89
CA ALA A 347 8.96 -14.44 20.00
C ALA A 347 10.28 -14.08 20.71
N SER A 348 10.44 -14.49 21.97
CA SER A 348 11.72 -14.38 22.69
C SER A 348 12.80 -15.23 22.00
N GLY A 349 13.95 -14.63 21.70
CA GLY A 349 15.01 -15.28 20.91
C GLY A 349 14.63 -15.53 19.44
N GLY A 350 13.47 -15.03 18.97
CA GLY A 350 13.01 -15.19 17.60
C GLY A 350 13.80 -14.32 16.60
N SER A 351 13.64 -14.64 15.32
CA SER A 351 14.22 -13.88 14.21
C SER A 351 13.68 -12.45 14.16
N LEU A 352 14.53 -11.52 13.68
CA LEU A 352 14.12 -10.14 13.44
C LEU A 352 13.06 -10.07 12.33
N PRO A 353 12.10 -9.14 12.43
CA PRO A 353 11.13 -8.90 11.35
C PRO A 353 11.85 -8.41 10.09
N ASN A 354 11.35 -8.72 8.89
CA ASN A 354 11.97 -8.35 7.61
C ASN A 354 11.18 -7.30 6.80
N GLY A 355 10.15 -6.69 7.38
CA GLY A 355 9.34 -5.68 6.70
C GLY A 355 8.26 -5.06 7.58
N GLY A 356 7.08 -4.87 6.99
CA GLY A 356 5.89 -4.30 7.64
C GLY A 356 5.27 -5.20 8.70
N ILE A 357 4.03 -4.90 9.08
CA ILE A 357 3.34 -5.56 10.20
C ILE A 357 3.31 -7.08 10.02
N GLY A 358 3.04 -7.56 8.80
CA GLY A 358 2.97 -8.99 8.47
C GLY A 358 4.25 -9.79 8.68
N SER A 359 5.40 -9.13 8.88
CA SER A 359 6.69 -9.79 9.12
C SER A 359 6.96 -10.17 10.58
N TYR A 360 6.11 -9.73 11.50
CA TYR A 360 6.23 -10.02 12.93
C TYR A 360 5.59 -11.37 13.26
N THR A 361 5.97 -11.97 14.39
CA THR A 361 5.34 -13.21 14.87
C THR A 361 3.92 -12.96 15.35
N HIS A 362 3.69 -11.83 16.01
CA HIS A 362 2.40 -11.43 16.55
C HIS A 362 2.15 -9.95 16.31
N GLY A 363 0.88 -9.57 16.21
CA GLY A 363 0.48 -8.17 16.15
C GLY A 363 -0.98 -7.98 16.52
N ILE A 364 -1.25 -6.91 17.27
CA ILE A 364 -2.61 -6.46 17.60
C ILE A 364 -2.80 -5.02 17.17
N ALA A 365 -4.05 -4.63 16.98
CA ALA A 365 -4.42 -3.25 16.78
C ALA A 365 -5.68 -2.87 17.56
N PHE A 366 -5.77 -1.58 17.88
CA PHE A 366 -6.75 -0.98 18.77
C PHE A 366 -6.94 0.50 18.44
N GLU A 367 -8.16 0.98 18.64
CA GLU A 367 -8.53 2.38 18.38
C GLU A 367 -7.99 3.30 19.47
N LEU A 368 -7.67 4.55 19.09
CA LEU A 368 -7.36 5.60 20.04
C LEU A 368 -8.64 6.40 20.36
N PRO A 369 -9.07 6.45 21.63
CA PRO A 369 -10.32 7.12 22.01
C PRO A 369 -10.28 8.64 21.81
N ASN A 370 -9.10 9.27 21.91
CA ASN A 370 -8.89 10.70 21.64
C ASN A 370 -7.41 10.98 21.33
N ALA A 371 -6.94 10.54 20.17
CA ALA A 371 -5.53 10.69 19.77
C ALA A 371 -5.02 12.14 19.86
N ALA A 372 -5.79 13.11 19.35
CA ALA A 372 -5.41 14.52 19.33
C ALA A 372 -5.23 15.12 20.73
N GLY A 373 -5.97 14.61 21.73
CA GLY A 373 -5.86 15.04 23.13
C GLY A 373 -4.80 14.31 23.95
N MET A 374 -4.15 13.28 23.39
CA MET A 374 -3.12 12.51 24.08
C MET A 374 -1.75 13.20 23.97
N ASN A 375 -0.95 13.12 25.03
CA ASN A 375 0.40 13.69 25.09
C ASN A 375 1.51 12.65 24.86
N PHE A 376 1.19 11.34 24.95
CA PHE A 376 2.11 10.21 24.70
C PHE A 376 3.44 10.29 25.48
N ASP A 377 3.46 10.93 26.65
CA ASP A 377 4.68 11.07 27.46
C ASP A 377 5.01 9.82 28.28
N GLY A 378 4.12 8.83 28.28
CA GLY A 378 4.28 7.57 29.01
C GLY A 378 4.09 7.71 30.52
N SER A 379 3.84 8.92 31.03
CA SER A 379 3.68 9.13 32.46
C SER A 379 2.43 8.43 32.99
N ALA A 380 2.54 7.78 34.13
CA ALA A 380 1.38 7.19 34.78
C ALA A 380 1.54 7.32 36.30
N SER A 381 0.64 8.10 36.92
CA SER A 381 0.46 8.03 38.36
C SER A 381 -0.32 6.76 38.69
N SER A 382 0.29 5.88 39.49
CA SER A 382 -0.45 4.75 40.04
C SER A 382 -1.49 5.27 41.03
N PRO A 383 -2.72 4.72 41.06
CA PRO A 383 -3.53 4.84 42.25
C PRO A 383 -2.78 4.29 43.47
N LEU A 384 -3.06 4.87 44.64
CA LEU A 384 -2.57 4.35 45.92
C LEU A 384 -3.06 2.92 46.09
N ILE A 385 -2.13 2.02 46.42
CA ILE A 385 -2.31 0.61 46.74
C ILE A 385 -3.70 0.36 47.34
N TYR A 386 -4.47 -0.58 46.78
CA TYR A 386 -5.71 -1.07 47.39
C TYR A 386 -5.37 -1.99 48.57
N ASN A 387 -4.68 -1.47 49.57
CA ASN A 387 -4.57 -2.11 50.86
C ASN A 387 -5.47 -1.32 51.79
N ASN A 388 -6.56 -1.95 52.22
CA ASN A 388 -7.40 -1.57 53.36
C ASN A 388 -8.77 -0.92 53.09
N GLY A 389 -9.48 -1.28 52.00
CA GLY A 389 -10.94 -1.00 51.88
C GLY A 389 -11.37 0.47 51.89
N ALA A 390 -10.42 1.41 51.81
CA ALA A 390 -10.65 2.85 51.92
C ALA A 390 -10.50 3.61 50.59
N ASN A 391 -10.08 2.94 49.51
CA ASN A 391 -9.87 3.56 48.19
C ASN A 391 -10.97 3.13 47.22
N SER A 392 -11.52 4.07 46.45
CA SER A 392 -12.60 3.81 45.49
C SER A 392 -12.07 3.30 44.15
N LEU A 393 -12.88 2.47 43.46
CA LEU A 393 -12.67 2.00 42.08
C LEU A 393 -12.39 3.14 41.08
N SER A 394 -12.74 4.38 41.43
CA SER A 394 -12.50 5.59 40.63
C SER A 394 -11.03 5.95 40.42
N SER A 395 -10.11 5.25 41.10
CA SER A 395 -8.67 5.45 40.95
C SER A 395 -7.97 4.27 40.25
N SER A 396 -8.60 3.08 40.21
CA SER A 396 -8.04 1.82 39.69
C SER A 396 -7.90 1.80 38.16
N PHE A 397 -7.13 0.85 37.62
CA PHE A 397 -7.08 0.50 36.20
C PHE A 397 -7.40 -1.00 36.03
N ALA A 398 -8.64 -1.35 36.35
CA ALA A 398 -9.16 -2.70 36.28
C ALA A 398 -10.54 -2.69 35.62
N VAL A 399 -11.07 -3.88 35.31
CA VAL A 399 -12.48 -4.03 34.92
C VAL A 399 -13.38 -3.37 35.98
N GLY A 400 -14.27 -2.49 35.54
CA GLY A 400 -15.20 -1.76 36.41
C GLY A 400 -14.67 -0.47 37.05
N SER A 401 -13.45 -0.03 36.71
CA SER A 401 -12.95 1.29 37.10
C SER A 401 -13.74 2.44 36.45
N SER A 402 -13.89 3.54 37.19
CA SER A 402 -14.45 4.80 36.69
C SER A 402 -13.39 5.90 36.54
N ASN A 403 -12.11 5.54 36.46
CA ASN A 403 -11.02 6.51 36.30
C ASN A 403 -11.14 7.21 34.93
N PRO A 404 -11.23 8.56 34.89
CA PRO A 404 -11.42 9.28 33.62
C PRO A 404 -10.21 9.17 32.68
N ASP A 405 -9.04 8.79 33.19
CA ASP A 405 -7.82 8.64 32.40
C ASP A 405 -7.69 7.24 31.77
N GLN A 406 -8.72 6.41 31.85
CA GLN A 406 -8.78 5.05 31.32
C GLN A 406 -9.84 4.92 30.23
N SER A 407 -9.52 4.17 29.19
CA SER A 407 -10.48 3.77 28.17
C SER A 407 -10.38 2.28 27.90
N LEU A 408 -11.54 1.61 27.78
CA LEU A 408 -11.63 0.26 27.23
C LEU A 408 -11.61 0.37 25.71
N VAL A 409 -10.70 -0.36 25.06
CA VAL A 409 -10.57 -0.39 23.61
C VAL A 409 -10.77 -1.80 23.08
N ASN A 410 -11.33 -1.91 21.88
CA ASN A 410 -11.41 -3.18 21.18
C ASN A 410 -10.03 -3.53 20.64
N VAL A 411 -9.62 -4.78 20.84
CA VAL A 411 -8.34 -5.31 20.39
C VAL A 411 -8.62 -6.39 19.37
N ARG A 412 -8.02 -6.27 18.18
CA ARG A 412 -8.06 -7.32 17.15
C ARG A 412 -6.65 -7.78 16.82
N THR A 413 -6.53 -9.04 16.47
CA THR A 413 -5.27 -9.60 16.00
C THR A 413 -5.06 -9.22 14.54
N LEU A 414 -3.89 -8.66 14.24
CA LEU A 414 -3.43 -8.39 12.87
C LEU A 414 -2.57 -9.52 12.31
N VAL A 415 -1.72 -10.12 13.16
CA VAL A 415 -0.75 -11.12 12.75
C VAL A 415 -0.60 -12.20 13.82
N GLY A 416 -0.49 -13.45 13.36
CA GLY A 416 -0.28 -14.62 14.22
C GLY A 416 -1.45 -14.88 15.17
N SER A 417 -1.16 -15.58 16.27
CA SER A 417 -2.07 -15.72 17.42
C SER A 417 -1.52 -14.92 18.58
N ALA A 418 -2.02 -13.70 18.77
CA ALA A 418 -1.50 -12.81 19.82
C ALA A 418 -1.91 -13.25 21.25
N GLU A 419 -2.90 -14.15 21.37
CA GLU A 419 -3.47 -14.62 22.65
C GLU A 419 -3.90 -13.49 23.60
N MET A 420 -4.26 -12.34 23.02
CA MET A 420 -4.78 -11.18 23.74
C MET A 420 -6.31 -11.20 23.79
N PRO A 421 -6.92 -10.70 24.88
CA PRO A 421 -8.37 -10.52 24.96
C PRO A 421 -8.88 -9.57 23.86
N SER A 422 -10.15 -9.71 23.48
CA SER A 422 -10.79 -8.87 22.46
C SER A 422 -11.04 -7.43 22.91
N GLN A 423 -10.87 -7.14 24.20
CA GLN A 423 -10.95 -5.79 24.75
C GLN A 423 -9.88 -5.63 25.82
N MET A 424 -9.21 -4.48 25.86
CA MET A 424 -8.19 -4.17 26.86
C MET A 424 -8.23 -2.69 27.23
N TYR A 425 -7.60 -2.33 28.34
CA TYR A 425 -7.54 -0.96 28.83
C TYR A 425 -6.23 -0.27 28.46
N LEU A 426 -6.32 1.01 28.06
CA LEU A 426 -5.19 1.94 27.92
C LEU A 426 -5.40 3.21 28.75
N ARG A 427 -4.31 3.94 29.04
CA ARG A 427 -4.38 5.32 29.54
C ARG A 427 -4.66 6.28 28.39
N ASN A 428 -5.80 6.95 28.42
CA ASN A 428 -6.32 7.77 27.31
C ASN A 428 -5.75 9.20 27.24
N LYS A 429 -4.69 9.48 28.02
CA LYS A 429 -3.92 10.73 27.98
C LYS A 429 -2.46 10.48 27.63
N THR A 430 -1.80 9.61 28.38
CA THR A 430 -0.34 9.44 28.32
C THR A 430 0.11 8.17 27.62
N PHE A 431 -0.82 7.23 27.40
CA PHE A 431 -0.56 5.86 26.98
C PHE A 431 0.35 5.04 27.93
N GLY A 432 0.71 5.62 29.08
CA GLY A 432 1.62 5.04 30.07
C GLY A 432 0.99 3.94 30.93
N ALA A 433 1.84 2.99 31.34
CA ALA A 433 1.55 1.91 32.27
C ALA A 433 2.80 1.59 33.12
N GLY A 434 2.71 0.66 34.07
CA GLY A 434 3.84 0.22 34.91
C GLY A 434 4.60 1.37 35.60
N TYR A 435 3.88 2.20 36.38
CA TYR A 435 4.42 3.42 37.01
C TYR A 435 5.01 4.46 36.06
N GLY A 436 4.59 4.43 34.79
CA GLY A 436 5.14 5.29 33.74
C GLY A 436 6.54 4.87 33.33
N SER A 437 6.81 3.56 33.35
CA SER A 437 8.02 2.96 32.79
C SER A 437 7.79 2.34 31.42
N VAL A 438 6.53 2.10 31.03
CA VAL A 438 6.17 1.43 29.77
C VAL A 438 4.92 2.07 29.16
N TYR A 439 4.72 1.90 27.86
CA TYR A 439 3.44 2.07 27.19
C TYR A 439 2.70 0.74 27.11
N GLY A 440 1.37 0.75 27.01
CA GLY A 440 0.67 -0.44 26.55
C GLY A 440 -0.76 -0.64 27.01
N LEU A 441 -1.20 -1.89 26.87
CA LEU A 441 -2.57 -2.35 27.12
C LEU A 441 -2.59 -3.40 28.23
N VAL A 442 -3.63 -3.37 29.07
CA VAL A 442 -3.79 -4.32 30.18
C VAL A 442 -5.24 -4.82 30.24
N MET A 443 -5.40 -6.11 30.54
CA MET A 443 -6.66 -6.70 30.97
C MET A 443 -6.49 -7.37 32.31
N ASN A 444 -7.09 -6.76 33.33
CA ASN A 444 -7.12 -7.23 34.69
C ASN A 444 -8.57 -7.51 35.08
N ASP A 445 -8.86 -8.76 35.46
CA ASP A 445 -10.20 -9.26 35.81
C ASP A 445 -10.74 -8.72 37.15
N GLY A 446 -9.98 -7.86 37.83
CA GLY A 446 -10.36 -7.25 39.10
C GLY A 446 -10.00 -8.09 40.33
N SER A 447 -9.34 -9.24 40.15
CA SER A 447 -8.86 -10.08 41.27
C SER A 447 -7.69 -9.45 42.04
N ASN A 448 -6.89 -8.61 41.38
CA ASN A 448 -5.93 -7.71 42.03
C ASN A 448 -5.91 -6.33 41.31
N PRO A 449 -6.44 -5.24 41.88
CA PRO A 449 -6.58 -3.95 41.21
C PRO A 449 -5.26 -3.15 41.05
N GLN A 450 -4.11 -3.72 41.39
CA GLN A 450 -2.84 -3.01 41.31
C GLN A 450 -2.27 -2.99 39.88
N LEU A 451 -1.83 -1.79 39.46
CA LEU A 451 -1.03 -1.56 38.24
C LEU A 451 0.47 -1.67 38.48
N ASP A 452 0.87 -2.08 39.69
CA ASP A 452 2.18 -1.81 40.27
C ASP A 452 3.24 -2.85 39.93
N TYR A 453 3.35 -3.19 38.66
CA TYR A 453 4.35 -4.17 38.27
C TYR A 453 5.68 -3.53 37.94
N ASN A 454 6.70 -3.89 38.74
CA ASN A 454 8.12 -3.75 38.43
C ASN A 454 8.50 -4.66 37.24
N GLN A 455 7.88 -4.47 36.07
CA GLN A 455 8.14 -5.14 34.78
C GLN A 455 8.28 -6.68 34.76
N VAL A 456 8.16 -7.37 35.90
CA VAL A 456 8.22 -8.83 36.06
C VAL A 456 7.05 -9.20 36.95
N PRO A 457 5.97 -9.73 36.37
CA PRO A 457 4.79 -10.06 37.14
C PRO A 457 4.98 -11.37 37.93
N ASP A 458 4.42 -11.42 39.14
CA ASP A 458 4.48 -12.54 40.08
C ASP A 458 3.44 -13.62 39.68
N SER A 459 2.89 -14.41 40.61
CA SER A 459 1.99 -15.53 40.26
C SER A 459 0.56 -15.12 39.84
N GLN A 460 0.40 -14.02 39.08
CA GLN A 460 -0.91 -13.46 38.70
C GLN A 460 -1.38 -13.79 37.28
N THR A 461 -2.69 -13.63 37.05
CA THR A 461 -3.43 -14.18 35.91
C THR A 461 -3.85 -13.17 34.83
N PHE A 462 -3.45 -11.90 34.94
CA PHE A 462 -3.86 -10.85 34.01
C PHE A 462 -3.08 -10.89 32.67
N LYS A 463 -3.57 -10.18 31.65
CA LYS A 463 -2.97 -10.09 30.31
C LYS A 463 -2.44 -8.69 30.06
N ALA A 464 -1.29 -8.56 29.42
CA ALA A 464 -0.77 -7.27 29.00
C ALA A 464 0.18 -7.36 27.81
N VAL A 465 0.33 -6.23 27.12
CA VAL A 465 1.39 -5.97 26.15
C VAL A 465 2.01 -4.65 26.54
N TYR A 466 3.30 -4.67 26.90
CA TYR A 466 4.04 -3.49 27.30
C TYR A 466 5.25 -3.25 26.40
N LEU A 467 5.45 -1.98 26.07
CA LEU A 467 6.58 -1.46 25.32
C LEU A 467 7.35 -0.49 26.20
N ASP A 468 8.59 -0.81 26.54
CA ASP A 468 9.43 0.09 27.33
C ASP A 468 9.82 1.33 26.52
N HIS A 469 9.73 2.49 27.15
CA HIS A 469 10.13 3.75 26.55
C HIS A 469 11.55 4.19 26.94
N GLY A 470 12.25 3.46 27.80
CA GLY A 470 13.70 3.62 28.02
C GLY A 470 14.12 4.84 28.84
N THR A 471 13.19 5.61 29.40
CA THR A 471 13.47 6.87 30.13
C THR A 471 12.97 6.89 31.59
N GLY A 472 12.65 5.74 32.17
CA GLY A 472 12.21 5.60 33.56
C GLY A 472 13.35 5.37 34.56
N ALA A 473 13.08 5.62 35.85
CA ALA A 473 14.05 5.51 36.95
C ALA A 473 14.65 4.10 37.15
N ALA A 474 14.06 3.07 36.53
CA ALA A 474 14.46 1.68 36.68
C ALA A 474 14.95 0.98 35.39
N GLN A 475 14.91 1.64 34.20
CA GLN A 475 15.21 1.06 32.87
C GLN A 475 15.00 -0.47 32.77
N GLY A 476 13.90 -0.93 32.20
CA GLY A 476 13.77 -2.36 31.91
C GLY A 476 12.81 -2.67 30.79
N GLN A 477 12.78 -3.92 30.39
CA GLN A 477 12.31 -4.33 29.07
C GLN A 477 10.78 -4.33 28.96
N GLY A 478 10.27 -4.11 27.75
CA GLY A 478 8.87 -4.40 27.44
C GLY A 478 8.58 -5.90 27.55
N LEU A 479 7.32 -6.27 27.71
CA LEU A 479 6.91 -7.65 27.95
C LEU A 479 5.56 -7.97 27.32
N VAL A 480 5.33 -9.25 27.04
CA VAL A 480 4.05 -9.78 26.57
C VAL A 480 3.57 -10.85 27.53
N MET A 481 2.29 -10.76 27.93
CA MET A 481 1.58 -11.73 28.78
C MET A 481 0.37 -12.29 28.04
N GLY A 482 0.62 -13.21 27.11
CA GLY A 482 -0.40 -13.83 26.25
C GLY A 482 -0.79 -15.26 26.62
N GLY A 483 0.12 -16.05 27.23
CA GLY A 483 -0.05 -17.50 27.43
C GLY A 483 -1.13 -17.92 28.43
N SER A 484 -1.69 -19.13 28.27
CA SER A 484 -2.52 -19.80 29.29
C SER A 484 -1.70 -20.00 30.57
N GLY A 485 -2.00 -19.27 31.65
CA GLY A 485 -1.17 -19.26 32.87
C GLY A 485 -0.70 -17.87 33.33
N GLY A 486 -1.04 -16.81 32.60
CA GLY A 486 -0.80 -15.42 33.04
C GLY A 486 0.68 -15.04 33.06
N ALA A 487 1.10 -14.37 34.12
CA ALA A 487 2.44 -13.82 34.33
C ALA A 487 3.57 -14.85 34.26
N SER A 488 3.31 -16.11 34.63
CA SER A 488 4.28 -17.20 34.57
C SER A 488 4.73 -17.55 33.14
N ASN A 489 3.95 -17.14 32.14
CA ASN A 489 4.27 -17.31 30.72
C ASN A 489 4.56 -15.97 30.03
N SER A 490 4.91 -14.96 30.81
CA SER A 490 5.40 -13.70 30.26
C SER A 490 6.76 -13.88 29.61
N TYR A 491 7.04 -13.09 28.58
CA TYR A 491 8.37 -13.07 27.97
C TYR A 491 8.68 -11.68 27.41
N VAL A 492 9.96 -11.42 27.24
CA VAL A 492 10.48 -10.24 26.53
C VAL A 492 10.65 -10.62 25.06
N PRO A 493 9.93 -9.96 24.13
CA PRO A 493 10.16 -10.13 22.70
C PRO A 493 11.58 -9.73 22.31
N SER A 494 12.19 -10.41 21.33
CA SER A 494 13.45 -9.92 20.74
C SER A 494 13.28 -8.53 20.12
N THR A 495 12.06 -8.20 19.69
CA THR A 495 11.69 -6.90 19.12
C THR A 495 10.22 -6.61 19.37
N MET A 496 9.89 -5.35 19.64
CA MET A 496 8.53 -4.82 19.57
C MET A 496 8.50 -3.50 18.80
N ALA A 497 7.41 -3.23 18.09
CA ALA A 497 7.21 -1.99 17.36
C ALA A 497 5.81 -1.42 17.58
N LEU A 498 5.72 -0.10 17.47
CA LEU A 498 4.48 0.65 17.48
C LEU A 498 4.24 1.22 16.09
N TRP A 499 3.02 1.04 15.60
CA TRP A 499 2.54 1.53 14.32
C TRP A 499 1.29 2.35 14.52
N ALA A 500 1.08 3.29 13.62
CA ALA A 500 -0.09 4.15 13.62
C ALA A 500 -0.78 4.07 12.25
N ARG A 501 -2.12 4.03 12.25
CA ARG A 501 -2.88 3.90 11.02
C ARG A 501 -3.17 5.26 10.42
N LEU A 502 -2.89 5.36 9.13
CA LEU A 502 -3.24 6.50 8.30
C LEU A 502 -4.69 6.43 7.84
N ASP A 503 -5.27 7.60 7.53
CA ASP A 503 -6.61 7.68 6.95
C ASP A 503 -6.67 6.98 5.57
N PRO A 504 -7.71 6.18 5.27
CA PRO A 504 -7.87 5.49 3.99
C PRO A 504 -7.95 6.37 2.73
N LEU A 505 -8.23 7.67 2.85
CA LEU A 505 -8.52 8.53 1.69
C LEU A 505 -7.31 8.86 0.79
N GLN A 506 -6.05 8.48 1.13
CA GLN A 506 -4.85 9.21 0.64
C GLN A 506 -3.66 8.36 0.17
N VAL A 507 -3.90 7.13 -0.31
CA VAL A 507 -2.86 6.31 -1.01
C VAL A 507 -3.19 6.13 -2.50
N LEU A 508 -4.27 6.76 -2.98
CA LEU A 508 -4.65 6.76 -4.40
C LEU A 508 -4.65 8.18 -4.96
N ALA A 509 -3.46 8.62 -5.35
CA ALA A 509 -3.29 9.59 -6.43
C ALA A 509 -2.14 9.09 -7.31
N LEU A 510 -2.49 8.30 -8.33
CA LEU A 510 -1.68 8.11 -9.53
C LEU A 510 -2.43 8.74 -10.69
#